data_AF-A0A292Z5R4-F1
#
_entry.id   AF-A0A292Z5R4-F1
#
_cell.length_a   1.000
_cell.length_b   1.000
_cell.length_c   1.000
_cell.angle_alpha   90.00
_cell.angle_beta   90.00
_cell.angle_gamma   90.00
#
_symmetry.space_group_name_H-M   'P 1'
#
loop_
_entity.id
_entity.type
_entity.pdbx_description
1 polymer ?
#
loop_
_entity_poly.entity_id
_entity_poly.type
_entity_poly.pdbx_seq_one_letter_code
_entity_poly.pdbx_strand_id
1 'polypeptide(L)'
;MFVTAPLMLLLAAAPQGGVDVGTGRKDYSQCLSKQIQPAIDKKLSLGDFQSALKSECGAKEAAFRAAIVADDKSSGMSDKDAQSDADDQISEYRDKIVGEYEDYSKPGS
;
A
#
# COMPACT_ATOMS: atom_id res chain seq x y z
N MET A 1 0.53 -31.87 -48.99
CA MET A 1 -0.17 -30.83 -48.20
C MET A 1 -0.08 -31.22 -46.74
N PHE A 2 0.90 -30.66 -46.02
CA PHE A 2 1.00 -30.75 -44.55
C PHE A 2 1.39 -29.35 -44.10
N VAL A 3 0.44 -28.65 -43.49
CA VAL A 3 0.65 -27.30 -42.98
C VAL A 3 1.13 -27.45 -41.54
N THR A 4 2.44 -27.40 -41.33
CA THR A 4 3.02 -27.30 -39.98
C THR A 4 2.95 -25.84 -39.56
N ALA A 5 1.86 -25.47 -38.88
CA ALA A 5 1.74 -24.19 -38.20
C ALA A 5 2.70 -24.16 -36.99
N PRO A 6 3.56 -23.13 -36.84
CA PRO A 6 4.33 -22.98 -35.62
C PRO A 6 3.39 -22.47 -34.53
N LEU A 7 3.32 -23.23 -33.44
CA LEU A 7 2.63 -22.87 -32.21
C LEU A 7 3.33 -21.61 -31.65
N MET A 8 2.74 -20.43 -31.88
CA MET A 8 3.16 -19.20 -31.21
C MET A 8 2.86 -19.37 -29.72
N LEU A 9 3.89 -19.60 -28.92
CA LEU A 9 3.84 -19.42 -27.48
C LEU A 9 3.55 -17.95 -27.21
N LEU A 10 2.27 -17.64 -26.95
CA LEU A 10 1.87 -16.40 -26.31
C LEU A 10 2.45 -16.42 -24.90
N LEU A 11 3.67 -15.88 -24.74
CA LEU A 11 4.13 -15.37 -23.46
C LEU A 11 3.13 -14.28 -23.08
N ALA A 12 2.16 -14.63 -22.24
CA ALA A 12 1.42 -13.64 -21.49
C ALA A 12 2.47 -12.82 -20.75
N ALA A 13 2.69 -11.59 -21.21
CA ALA A 13 3.43 -10.59 -20.46
C ALA A 13 2.62 -10.32 -19.19
N ALA A 14 2.81 -11.15 -18.16
CA ALA A 14 2.55 -10.71 -16.81
C ALA A 14 3.31 -9.38 -16.66
N PRO A 15 2.67 -8.31 -16.14
CA PRO A 15 3.31 -7.01 -16.06
C PRO A 15 4.65 -7.17 -15.32
N GLN A 16 5.74 -7.13 -16.09
CA GLN A 16 7.10 -7.16 -15.58
C GLN A 16 7.37 -5.76 -15.03
N GLY A 17 6.82 -5.46 -13.86
CA GLY A 17 6.84 -4.10 -13.31
C GLY A 17 5.94 -3.94 -12.11
N GLY A 18 6.02 -4.86 -11.14
CA GLY A 18 5.52 -4.58 -9.81
C GLY A 18 6.33 -3.43 -9.19
N VAL A 19 5.68 -2.58 -8.39
CA VAL A 19 6.38 -1.61 -7.56
C VAL A 19 7.22 -2.39 -6.55
N ASP A 20 8.51 -2.08 -6.41
CA ASP A 20 9.31 -2.72 -5.37
C ASP A 20 8.85 -2.27 -3.97
N VAL A 21 9.16 -3.06 -2.94
CA VAL A 21 8.74 -2.80 -1.56
C VAL A 21 9.18 -1.40 -1.09
N GLY A 22 10.39 -0.97 -1.47
CA GLY A 22 10.93 0.34 -1.09
C GLY A 22 10.16 1.50 -1.71
N THR A 23 9.85 1.43 -3.01
CA THR A 23 9.02 2.43 -3.69
C THR A 23 7.59 2.43 -3.15
N GLY A 24 6.99 1.25 -2.93
CA GLY A 24 5.63 1.13 -2.38
C GLY A 24 5.53 1.76 -0.99
N ARG A 25 6.50 1.47 -0.12
CA ARG A 25 6.60 2.05 1.23
C ARG A 25 6.72 3.57 1.20
N LYS A 26 7.59 4.10 0.34
CA LYS A 26 7.78 5.55 0.17
C LYS A 26 6.50 6.22 -0.30
N ASP A 27 5.85 5.68 -1.33
CA ASP A 27 4.64 6.27 -1.89
C ASP A 27 3.48 6.26 -0.90
N TYR A 28 3.32 5.16 -0.16
CA TYR A 28 2.27 5.04 0.85
C TYR A 28 2.50 6.01 2.01
N SER A 29 3.69 5.99 2.62
CA SER A 29 4.03 6.90 3.72
C SER A 29 3.90 8.38 3.33
N GLN A 30 4.36 8.76 2.14
CA GLN A 30 4.18 10.12 1.63
C GLN A 30 2.72 10.50 1.42
N CYS A 31 1.87 9.56 0.97
CA CYS A 31 0.45 9.80 0.87
C CYS A 31 -0.17 10.08 2.24
N LEU A 32 0.11 9.22 3.23
CA LEU A 32 -0.41 9.35 4.59
C LEU A 32 -0.03 10.70 5.21
N SER A 33 1.26 11.07 5.20
CA SER A 33 1.75 12.34 5.75
C SER A 33 1.10 13.57 5.11
N LYS A 34 0.79 13.52 3.82
CA LYS A 34 0.12 14.63 3.12
C LYS A 34 -1.32 14.88 3.59
N GLN A 35 -1.95 13.92 4.27
CA GLN A 35 -3.32 14.06 4.75
C GLN A 35 -3.43 14.74 6.11
N ILE A 36 -2.35 14.83 6.90
CA ILE A 36 -2.38 15.41 8.25
C ILE A 36 -2.83 16.88 8.21
N GLN A 37 -2.07 17.75 7.53
CA GLN A 37 -2.35 19.20 7.57
C GLN A 37 -3.76 19.54 7.03
N PRO A 38 -4.21 18.98 5.88
CA PRO A 38 -5.57 19.22 5.41
C PRO A 38 -6.64 18.75 6.41
N ALA A 39 -6.40 17.65 7.14
CA ALA A 39 -7.32 17.16 8.14
C ALA A 39 -7.41 18.08 9.37
N ILE A 40 -6.26 18.61 9.82
CA ILE A 40 -6.18 19.61 10.90
C ILE A 40 -6.92 20.89 10.50
N ASP A 41 -6.63 21.42 9.31
CA ASP A 41 -7.24 22.65 8.81
C ASP A 41 -8.77 22.53 8.71
N LYS A 42 -9.25 21.36 8.31
CA LYS A 42 -10.68 21.02 8.22
C LYS A 42 -11.28 20.58 9.55
N LYS A 43 -10.46 20.41 10.61
CA LYS A 43 -10.86 19.91 11.93
C LYS A 43 -11.64 18.60 11.83
N LEU A 44 -11.13 17.65 11.05
CA LEU A 44 -11.79 16.36 10.88
C LEU A 44 -11.90 15.63 12.22
N SER A 45 -12.98 14.87 12.41
CA SER A 45 -13.00 13.89 13.50
C SER A 45 -11.94 12.81 13.23
N LEU A 46 -11.53 12.06 14.25
CA LEU A 46 -10.62 10.93 14.08
C LEU A 46 -11.16 9.90 13.06
N GLY A 47 -12.47 9.61 13.12
CA GLY A 47 -13.12 8.71 12.17
C GLY A 47 -13.13 9.24 10.73
N ASP A 48 -13.33 10.55 10.56
CA ASP A 48 -13.28 11.18 9.23
C ASP A 48 -11.86 11.21 8.67
N PHE A 49 -10.85 11.42 9.52
CA PHE A 49 -9.45 11.33 9.12
C PHE A 49 -9.10 9.92 8.64
N GLN A 50 -9.43 8.88 9.40
CA GLN A 50 -9.20 7.49 8.98
C GLN A 50 -9.93 7.15 7.66
N SER A 51 -11.14 7.68 7.48
CA SER A 51 -11.90 7.53 6.22
C SER A 51 -11.22 8.25 5.06
N ALA A 52 -10.68 9.45 5.29
CA ALA A 52 -9.89 10.19 4.30
C ALA A 52 -8.62 9.44 3.92
N LEU A 53 -7.87 8.87 4.88
CA LEU A 53 -6.70 8.04 4.58
C LEU A 53 -7.06 6.88 3.65
N LYS A 54 -8.18 6.20 3.91
CA LYS A 54 -8.66 5.10 3.06
C LYS A 54 -9.02 5.58 1.66
N SER A 55 -9.71 6.71 1.53
CA SER A 55 -10.11 7.31 0.25
C SER A 55 -8.90 7.75 -0.57
N GLU A 56 -8.02 8.54 0.03
CA GLU A 56 -6.93 9.23 -0.67
C GLU A 56 -5.70 8.33 -0.89
N CYS A 57 -5.45 7.39 0.02
CA CYS A 57 -4.24 6.55 0.00
C CYS A 57 -4.51 5.07 -0.29
N GLY A 58 -5.77 4.63 -0.44
CA GLY A 58 -6.12 3.22 -0.64
C GLY A 58 -5.45 2.56 -1.85
N ALA A 59 -5.26 3.30 -2.95
CA ALA A 59 -4.55 2.77 -4.11
C ALA A 59 -3.05 2.55 -3.84
N LYS A 60 -2.42 3.44 -3.07
CA LYS A 60 -1.00 3.31 -2.69
C LYS A 60 -0.79 2.22 -1.64
N GLU A 61 -1.73 2.09 -0.71
CA GLU A 61 -1.77 0.98 0.24
C GLU A 61 -1.87 -0.38 -0.48
N ALA A 62 -2.79 -0.51 -1.43
CA ALA A 62 -2.93 -1.74 -2.21
C ALA A 62 -1.67 -2.07 -3.02
N ALA A 63 -1.01 -1.07 -3.60
CA ALA A 63 0.25 -1.26 -4.31
C ALA A 63 1.38 -1.70 -3.37
N PHE A 64 1.48 -1.08 -2.19
CA PHE A 64 2.48 -1.46 -1.18
C PHE A 64 2.22 -2.87 -0.63
N ARG A 65 0.96 -3.20 -0.32
CA ARG A 65 0.56 -4.56 0.07
C ARG A 65 1.00 -5.59 -0.95
N ALA A 66 0.70 -5.35 -2.22
CA ALA A 66 1.06 -6.26 -3.30
C ALA A 66 2.58 -6.42 -3.45
N ALA A 67 3.35 -5.35 -3.23
CA ALA A 67 4.80 -5.39 -3.25
C ALA A 67 5.38 -6.26 -2.13
N ILE A 68 4.89 -6.10 -0.89
CA ILE A 68 5.31 -6.92 0.26
C ILE A 68 5.02 -8.39 -0.01
N VAL A 69 3.77 -8.71 -0.36
CA VAL A 69 3.33 -10.09 -0.61
C VAL A 69 4.16 -10.73 -1.72
N ALA A 70 4.50 -9.99 -2.77
CA ALA A 70 5.33 -10.50 -3.86
C ALA A 70 6.77 -10.78 -3.41
N ASP A 71 7.37 -9.87 -2.63
CA ASP A 71 8.74 -10.00 -2.11
C ASP A 71 8.85 -11.17 -1.12
N ASP A 72 7.92 -11.28 -0.16
CA ASP A 72 7.87 -12.36 0.82
C ASP A 72 7.70 -13.73 0.16
N LYS A 73 6.81 -13.83 -0.84
CA LYS A 73 6.65 -15.08 -1.58
C LYS A 73 7.89 -15.43 -2.39
N SER A 74 8.62 -14.42 -2.89
CA SER A 74 9.89 -14.64 -3.59
C SER A 74 11.00 -15.13 -2.64
N SER A 75 10.91 -14.79 -1.35
CA SER A 75 11.82 -15.25 -0.30
C SER A 75 11.44 -16.61 0.31
N GLY A 76 10.33 -17.20 -0.14
CA GLY A 76 9.87 -18.54 0.25
C GLY A 76 8.80 -18.56 1.34
N MET A 77 8.24 -17.40 1.72
CA MET A 77 7.15 -17.31 2.67
C MET A 77 5.85 -17.92 2.11
N SER A 78 5.02 -18.50 2.99
CA SER A 78 3.70 -18.99 2.60
C SER A 78 2.77 -17.83 2.23
N ASP A 79 1.75 -18.09 1.41
CA ASP A 79 0.77 -17.05 1.04
C ASP A 79 0.08 -16.46 2.27
N LYS A 80 -0.29 -17.29 3.25
CA LYS A 80 -0.92 -16.84 4.49
C LYS A 80 0.00 -15.93 5.30
N ASP A 81 1.28 -16.29 5.42
CA ASP A 81 2.22 -15.53 6.23
C ASP A 81 2.60 -14.23 5.53
N ALA A 82 2.76 -14.22 4.20
CA ALA A 82 3.02 -13.02 3.42
C ALA A 82 1.86 -12.02 3.46
N GLN A 83 0.61 -12.50 3.47
CA GLN A 83 -0.55 -11.63 3.69
C GLN A 83 -0.55 -11.04 5.11
N SER A 84 -0.22 -11.84 6.12
CA SER A 84 -0.15 -11.39 7.52
C SER A 84 0.95 -10.33 7.70
N ASP A 85 2.13 -10.53 7.13
CA ASP A 85 3.23 -9.57 7.20
C ASP A 85 2.85 -8.24 6.51
N ALA A 86 2.21 -8.31 5.34
CA ALA A 86 1.71 -7.13 4.67
C ALA A 86 0.62 -6.39 5.48
N ASP A 87 -0.27 -7.12 6.18
CA ASP A 87 -1.25 -6.55 7.11
C ASP A 87 -0.57 -5.82 8.27
N ASP A 88 0.40 -6.49 8.91
CA ASP A 88 1.14 -5.95 10.05
C ASP A 88 1.90 -4.68 9.65
N GLN A 89 2.69 -4.72 8.57
CA GLN A 89 3.42 -3.56 8.08
C GLN A 89 2.47 -2.39 7.75
N ILE A 90 1.35 -2.63 7.07
CA ILE A 90 0.40 -1.55 6.73
C ILE A 90 -0.24 -0.96 7.99
N SER A 91 -0.56 -1.80 8.98
CA SER A 91 -1.13 -1.35 10.25
C SER A 91 -0.18 -0.43 11.00
N GLU A 92 1.12 -0.71 11.04
CA GLU A 92 2.11 0.14 11.71
C GLU A 92 2.13 1.57 11.13
N TYR A 93 2.05 1.72 9.80
CA TYR A 93 1.97 3.04 9.18
C TYR A 93 0.64 3.75 9.46
N ARG A 94 -0.48 3.00 9.49
CA ARG A 94 -1.80 3.56 9.83
C ARG A 94 -1.85 4.04 11.27
N ASP A 95 -1.38 3.22 12.21
CA ASP A 95 -1.37 3.54 13.63
C ASP A 95 -0.47 4.75 13.90
N LYS A 96 0.71 4.78 13.28
CA LYS A 96 1.62 5.93 13.37
C LYS A 96 0.97 7.22 12.89
N ILE A 97 0.39 7.23 11.69
CA ILE A 97 -0.19 8.48 11.15
C ILE A 97 -1.44 8.91 11.91
N VAL A 98 -2.22 7.96 12.42
CA VAL A 98 -3.37 8.24 13.29
C VAL A 98 -2.90 8.86 14.61
N GLY A 99 -1.88 8.29 15.25
CA GLY A 99 -1.30 8.84 16.47
C GLY A 99 -0.73 10.25 16.26
N GLU A 100 0.01 10.47 15.16
CA GLU A 100 0.51 11.81 14.80
C GLU A 100 -0.64 12.82 14.62
N TYR A 101 -1.72 12.42 13.95
CA TYR A 101 -2.90 13.28 13.80
C TYR A 101 -3.56 13.62 15.14
N GLU A 102 -3.75 12.62 16.01
CA GLU A 102 -4.30 12.84 17.35
C GLU A 102 -3.43 13.79 18.17
N ASP A 103 -2.11 13.65 18.08
CA ASP A 103 -1.17 14.54 18.78
C ASP A 103 -1.24 15.97 18.26
N TYR A 104 -1.25 16.18 16.94
CA TYR A 104 -1.36 17.52 16.37
C TYR A 104 -2.74 18.17 16.52
N SER A 105 -3.79 17.36 16.71
CA SER A 105 -5.16 17.85 16.89
C SER A 105 -5.47 18.28 18.34
N LYS A 106 -4.57 18.02 19.29
CA LYS A 106 -4.72 18.46 20.68
C LYS A 106 -4.50 19.98 20.80
N PRO A 107 -5.29 20.69 21.63
CA PRO A 107 -5.04 22.11 21.89
C PRO A 107 -3.68 22.34 22.55
N GLY A 108 -2.78 23.07 21.89
CA GLY A 108 -1.48 23.48 22.45
C GLY A 108 -0.28 22.62 22.04
N SER A 109 -0.43 21.74 21.05
CA SER A 109 0.65 21.00 20.38
C SER A 109 1.49 21.85 19.43
#